data_AF-A0A7K2A5E1-F1
#
_entry.id   AF-A0A7K2A5E1-F1
#
_cell.length_a   1.000
_cell.length_b   1.000
_cell.length_c   1.000
_cell.angle_alpha   90.00
_cell.angle_beta   90.00
_cell.angle_gamma   90.00
#
_symmetry.space_group_name_H-M   'P 1'
#
loop_
_entity.id
_entity.type
_entity.pdbx_description
1 polymer ?
#
loop_
_entity_poly.entity_id
_entity_poly.type
_entity_poly.pdbx_seq_one_letter_code
_entity_poly.pdbx_strand_id
1 'polypeptide(L)'
;MKTHSRLWLILGALLSLALVASACGDDEPVADTSAADAAAAAAQADAAAAEAEAAAAAAEADAAAAEAAAAETAAAEAQAEADAAAARAAEAEAALEAAMAEAEGAIDPDVVAELEAELESAAAEAAEAQAEAEAAAAAAAEAEAAMQEMEMSLAGSVVTILGPETGSEAEGFLAGFEPLRERTGIVVRYSGTRDATTELNLAVEAGDPPDIVIIPQPGRILQFGESGDAVAIPDSIMANIGGSYDQFWFDLATTGGNVYGVPNKGDVKSLVWYSPQGFADNGYEIPQSWAELEALMETMKGNGQTPWCVGIESGAATGWAFTDWMEDMMLRLHGPDVYDQWVNHDIPFNDARVVAVAEFVGNIWFTEGNVSGGRDLISQRSFREMAAAHLNGECMMHRQANFAGAHYLEAGASSLGPDGDVNVFYLPTISDEFGTVVLGAGTHAVAFTDKPETLAVLEYIGTAEYANARIASDKGGFLSPNRDHDTSLYSSSFDRALAEILVSANPFRFDASDLMPGEVGAGEFWRSGTDYVSGSKTAQEFADDTEDAWPS
;
A
#
# COMPACT_ATOMS: atom_id res chain seq x y z
N MET A 1 22.04 -42.89 -16.05
CA MET A 1 22.25 -44.02 -15.11
C MET A 1 23.15 -43.57 -13.95
N LYS A 2 22.56 -42.97 -12.90
CA LYS A 2 23.03 -42.90 -11.49
C LYS A 2 22.20 -41.85 -10.74
N THR A 3 20.97 -42.19 -10.35
CA THR A 3 20.17 -41.40 -9.39
C THR A 3 18.94 -42.23 -9.00
N HIS A 4 19.05 -43.16 -8.05
CA HIS A 4 17.90 -43.78 -7.34
C HIS A 4 18.33 -44.52 -6.05
N SER A 5 19.30 -43.99 -5.29
CA SER A 5 19.80 -44.69 -4.09
C SER A 5 19.93 -43.82 -2.84
N ARG A 6 19.19 -42.70 -2.77
CA ARG A 6 19.15 -41.86 -1.56
C ARG A 6 17.76 -41.72 -0.92
N LEU A 7 16.70 -42.30 -1.51
CA LEU A 7 15.35 -42.25 -0.94
C LEU A 7 15.03 -43.32 0.12
N TRP A 8 15.90 -44.31 0.35
CA TRP A 8 15.62 -45.42 1.27
C TRP A 8 16.35 -45.35 2.62
N LEU A 9 17.13 -44.30 2.87
CA LEU A 9 17.91 -44.16 4.11
C LEU A 9 17.29 -43.23 5.16
N ILE A 10 16.20 -42.51 4.83
CA ILE A 10 15.51 -41.62 5.79
C ILE A 10 14.26 -42.26 6.40
N LEU A 11 13.67 -43.30 5.78
CA LEU A 11 12.54 -44.05 6.36
C LEU A 11 12.93 -45.04 7.47
N GLY A 12 14.22 -45.22 7.77
CA GLY A 12 14.73 -46.26 8.69
C GLY A 12 15.00 -45.82 10.14
N ALA A 13 14.86 -44.54 10.48
CA ALA A 13 15.35 -44.00 11.75
C ALA A 13 14.26 -43.65 12.80
N LEU A 14 12.98 -43.96 12.53
CA LEU A 14 11.86 -43.70 13.45
C LEU A 14 11.15 -44.98 13.90
N LEU A 15 11.91 -46.04 14.19
CA LEU A 15 11.35 -47.26 14.78
C LEU A 15 12.30 -47.87 15.82
N SER A 16 12.68 -47.10 16.85
CA SER A 16 13.29 -47.67 18.06
C SER A 16 13.43 -46.64 19.19
N LEU A 17 12.33 -46.28 19.85
CA LEU A 17 12.38 -45.89 21.26
C LEU A 17 10.99 -46.00 21.92
N ALA A 18 10.58 -47.21 22.28
CA ALA A 18 9.47 -47.42 23.21
C ALA A 18 9.65 -48.75 23.95
N LEU A 19 10.58 -48.78 24.90
CA LEU A 19 10.55 -49.80 25.94
C LEU A 19 11.17 -49.26 27.22
N VAL A 20 10.31 -49.19 28.25
CA VAL A 20 10.52 -49.28 29.70
C VAL A 20 9.93 -48.08 30.44
N ALA A 21 8.68 -48.24 30.89
CA ALA A 21 8.24 -47.99 32.26
C ALA A 21 6.75 -48.32 32.41
N SER A 22 6.41 -49.34 33.20
CA SER A 22 5.50 -49.17 34.34
C SER A 22 5.18 -50.52 34.97
N ALA A 23 5.60 -50.66 36.22
CA ALA A 23 5.00 -51.55 37.19
C ALA A 23 4.42 -50.67 38.31
N CYS A 24 3.22 -51.02 38.75
CA CYS A 24 2.48 -50.58 39.95
C CYS A 24 1.52 -49.37 39.81
N GLY A 25 0.21 -49.66 39.95
CA GLY A 25 -0.64 -49.02 40.97
C GLY A 25 -1.72 -48.03 40.52
N ASP A 26 -2.98 -48.51 40.52
CA ASP A 26 -4.26 -47.89 40.92
C ASP A 26 -4.82 -46.58 40.30
N ASP A 27 -6.10 -46.70 39.91
CA ASP A 27 -7.23 -45.73 39.84
C ASP A 27 -7.15 -44.40 39.05
N GLU A 28 -7.80 -44.37 37.88
CA GLU A 28 -8.84 -43.44 37.38
C GLU A 28 -8.87 -43.42 35.83
N PRO A 29 -10.02 -43.18 35.16
CA PRO A 29 -10.09 -43.16 33.70
C PRO A 29 -9.50 -41.85 33.16
N VAL A 30 -8.21 -41.87 32.82
CA VAL A 30 -7.58 -40.80 32.04
C VAL A 30 -8.17 -40.87 30.63
N ALA A 31 -8.83 -39.79 30.19
CA ALA A 31 -9.26 -39.65 28.81
C ALA A 31 -8.06 -39.84 27.88
N ASP A 32 -8.24 -40.56 26.78
CA ASP A 32 -7.20 -40.88 25.81
C ASP A 32 -6.74 -39.61 25.06
N THR A 33 -5.89 -38.81 25.70
CA THR A 33 -5.26 -37.62 25.09
C THR A 33 -4.23 -38.02 24.04
N SER A 34 -3.72 -39.26 24.07
CA SER A 34 -2.66 -39.73 23.18
C SER A 34 -3.09 -39.80 21.71
N ALA A 35 -4.36 -40.10 21.44
CA ALA A 35 -4.92 -40.13 20.10
C ALA A 35 -5.19 -38.71 19.55
N ALA A 36 -5.59 -37.78 20.42
CA ALA A 36 -5.79 -36.37 20.06
C ALA A 36 -4.46 -35.65 19.81
N ASP A 37 -3.46 -35.89 20.66
CA ASP A 37 -2.11 -35.33 20.52
C ASP A 37 -1.40 -35.89 19.28
N ALA A 38 -1.61 -37.17 18.95
CA ALA A 38 -1.09 -37.77 17.72
C ALA A 38 -1.80 -37.26 16.45
N ALA A 39 -3.10 -36.97 16.52
CA ALA A 39 -3.84 -36.36 15.42
C ALA A 39 -3.44 -34.90 15.19
N ALA A 40 -3.19 -34.14 16.26
CA ALA A 40 -2.66 -32.78 16.18
C ALA A 40 -1.25 -32.74 15.61
N ALA A 41 -0.36 -33.65 16.03
CA ALA A 41 0.99 -33.75 15.50
C ALA A 41 1.03 -34.19 14.02
N ALA A 42 0.11 -35.08 13.61
CA ALA A 42 -0.05 -35.46 12.21
C ALA A 42 -0.57 -34.28 11.36
N ALA A 43 -1.56 -33.53 11.85
CA ALA A 43 -2.06 -32.33 11.19
C ALA A 43 -0.98 -31.24 11.06
N GLN A 44 -0.13 -31.05 12.08
CA GLN A 44 1.01 -30.12 11.99
C GLN A 44 2.08 -30.59 11.00
N ALA A 45 2.34 -31.90 10.90
CA ALA A 45 3.28 -32.44 9.93
C ALA A 45 2.74 -32.35 8.49
N ASP A 46 1.43 -32.56 8.30
CA ASP A 46 0.76 -32.41 7.01
C ASP A 46 0.70 -30.92 6.59
N ALA A 47 0.49 -29.99 7.53
CA ALA A 47 0.56 -28.56 7.29
C ALA A 47 1.98 -28.10 6.91
N ALA A 48 3.00 -28.48 7.67
CA ALA A 48 4.39 -28.15 7.35
C ALA A 48 4.88 -28.76 6.01
N ALA A 49 4.32 -29.91 5.61
CA ALA A 49 4.59 -30.51 4.32
C ALA A 49 3.90 -29.73 3.18
N ALA A 50 2.67 -29.26 3.40
CA ALA A 50 1.95 -28.42 2.45
C ALA A 50 2.62 -27.04 2.29
N GLU A 51 3.06 -26.41 3.38
CA GLU A 51 3.84 -25.16 3.36
C GLU A 51 5.16 -25.33 2.60
N ALA A 52 5.87 -26.44 2.81
CA ALA A 52 7.12 -26.72 2.09
C ALA A 52 6.89 -26.97 0.59
N GLU A 53 5.76 -27.56 0.21
CA GLU A 53 5.39 -27.80 -1.18
C GLU A 53 4.92 -26.51 -1.87
N ALA A 54 4.16 -25.66 -1.17
CA ALA A 54 3.75 -24.33 -1.63
C ALA A 54 4.95 -23.39 -1.79
N ALA A 55 5.86 -23.35 -0.80
CA ALA A 55 7.08 -22.57 -0.88
C ALA A 55 8.01 -23.03 -2.02
N ALA A 56 8.05 -24.34 -2.31
CA ALA A 56 8.78 -24.85 -3.46
C ALA A 56 8.13 -24.45 -4.78
N ALA A 57 6.80 -24.49 -4.88
CA ALA A 57 6.07 -24.10 -6.08
C ALA A 57 6.15 -22.58 -6.35
N ALA A 58 6.06 -21.75 -5.29
CA ALA A 58 6.26 -20.31 -5.39
C ALA A 58 7.71 -19.99 -5.79
N ALA A 59 8.70 -20.65 -5.19
CA ALA A 59 10.10 -20.47 -5.59
C ALA A 59 10.38 -20.88 -7.05
N GLU A 60 9.69 -21.91 -7.56
CA GLU A 60 9.77 -22.28 -8.97
C GLU A 60 9.08 -21.24 -9.88
N ALA A 61 7.95 -20.67 -9.46
CA ALA A 61 7.23 -19.62 -10.18
C ALA A 61 8.04 -18.33 -10.27
N ASP A 62 8.58 -17.90 -9.14
CA ASP A 62 9.37 -16.69 -9.03
C ASP A 62 10.69 -16.83 -9.79
N ALA A 63 11.31 -18.01 -9.75
CA ALA A 63 12.50 -18.29 -10.55
C ALA A 63 12.18 -18.20 -12.05
N ALA A 64 11.03 -18.71 -12.49
CA ALA A 64 10.60 -18.62 -13.89
C ALA A 64 10.29 -17.18 -14.31
N ALA A 65 9.62 -16.39 -13.47
CA ALA A 65 9.31 -14.99 -13.73
C ALA A 65 10.59 -14.12 -13.77
N ALA A 66 11.50 -14.32 -12.82
CA ALA A 66 12.80 -13.63 -12.79
C ALA A 66 13.67 -14.01 -14.00
N GLU A 67 13.66 -15.28 -14.40
CA GLU A 67 14.35 -15.75 -15.61
C GLU A 67 13.76 -15.11 -16.87
N ALA A 68 12.42 -14.99 -16.97
CA ALA A 68 11.76 -14.30 -18.08
C ALA A 68 12.11 -12.82 -18.14
N ALA A 69 12.03 -12.08 -17.03
CA ALA A 69 12.38 -10.66 -16.98
C ALA A 69 13.87 -10.39 -17.29
N ALA A 70 14.77 -11.25 -16.78
CA ALA A 70 16.19 -11.17 -17.09
C ALA A 70 16.48 -11.47 -18.56
N ALA A 71 15.78 -12.45 -19.15
CA ALA A 71 15.90 -12.80 -20.56
C ALA A 71 15.37 -11.68 -21.47
N GLU A 72 14.26 -11.02 -21.10
CA GLU A 72 13.72 -9.86 -21.83
C GLU A 72 14.70 -8.67 -21.81
N THR A 73 15.27 -8.38 -20.64
CA THR A 73 16.29 -7.32 -20.50
C THR A 73 17.52 -7.63 -21.36
N ALA A 74 18.03 -8.86 -21.31
CA ALA A 74 19.16 -9.29 -22.13
C ALA A 74 18.85 -9.22 -23.63
N ALA A 75 17.62 -9.55 -24.04
CA ALA A 75 17.18 -9.42 -25.43
C ALA A 75 17.13 -7.96 -25.88
N ALA A 76 16.67 -7.04 -25.03
CA ALA A 76 16.65 -5.62 -25.32
C ALA A 76 18.07 -5.02 -25.45
N GLU A 77 18.99 -5.40 -24.56
CA GLU A 77 20.39 -4.98 -24.64
C GLU A 77 21.09 -5.51 -25.90
N ALA A 78 20.93 -6.80 -26.21
CA ALA A 78 21.51 -7.42 -27.40
C ALA A 78 20.96 -6.79 -28.71
N GLN A 79 19.66 -6.46 -28.75
CA GLN A 79 19.07 -5.77 -29.90
C GLN A 79 19.64 -4.35 -30.07
N ALA A 80 19.88 -3.62 -28.98
CA ALA A 80 20.50 -2.30 -29.04
C ALA A 80 21.95 -2.36 -29.57
N GLU A 81 22.70 -3.39 -29.20
CA GLU A 81 24.06 -3.64 -29.74
C GLU A 81 24.04 -4.00 -31.23
N ALA A 82 23.09 -4.85 -31.66
CA ALA A 82 22.89 -5.19 -33.07
C ALA A 82 22.55 -3.96 -33.91
N ASP A 83 21.64 -3.09 -33.44
CA ASP A 83 21.28 -1.85 -34.12
C ASP A 83 22.49 -0.90 -34.25
N ALA A 84 23.32 -0.81 -33.20
CA ALA A 84 24.53 0.00 -33.23
C ALA A 84 25.59 -0.56 -34.20
N ALA A 85 25.76 -1.88 -34.29
CA ALA A 85 26.69 -2.51 -35.22
C ALA A 85 26.22 -2.35 -36.68
N ALA A 86 24.92 -2.51 -36.94
CA ALA A 86 24.32 -2.27 -38.25
C ALA A 86 24.50 -0.82 -38.73
N ALA A 87 24.38 0.16 -37.82
CA ALA A 87 24.65 1.56 -38.14
C ALA A 87 26.11 1.80 -38.59
N ARG A 88 27.09 1.19 -37.91
CA ARG A 88 28.51 1.29 -38.31
C ARG A 88 28.78 0.65 -39.67
N ALA A 89 28.16 -0.49 -39.96
CA ALA A 89 28.28 -1.12 -41.27
C ALA A 89 27.70 -0.22 -42.38
N ALA A 90 26.55 0.42 -42.14
CA ALA A 90 25.95 1.37 -43.07
C ALA A 90 26.82 2.63 -43.27
N GLU A 91 27.48 3.13 -42.22
CA GLU A 91 28.44 4.22 -42.31
C GLU A 91 29.67 3.85 -43.16
N ALA A 92 30.20 2.63 -42.98
CA ALA A 92 31.32 2.11 -43.77
C ALA A 92 30.94 1.94 -45.26
N GLU A 93 29.72 1.45 -45.53
CA GLU A 93 29.19 1.33 -46.90
C GLU A 93 29.05 2.71 -47.56
N ALA A 94 28.48 3.69 -46.85
CA ALA A 94 28.35 5.05 -47.34
C ALA A 94 29.71 5.73 -47.57
N ALA A 95 30.71 5.46 -46.74
CA ALA A 95 32.08 5.96 -46.92
C ALA A 95 32.73 5.38 -48.18
N LEU A 96 32.56 4.07 -48.42
CA LEU A 96 33.03 3.41 -49.63
C LEU A 96 32.32 3.96 -50.89
N GLU A 97 30.99 4.11 -50.86
CA GLU A 97 30.22 4.69 -51.96
C GLU A 97 30.64 6.14 -52.25
N ALA A 98 30.86 6.96 -51.22
CA ALA A 98 31.32 8.34 -51.37
C ALA A 98 32.73 8.42 -51.97
N ALA A 99 33.66 7.57 -51.52
CA ALA A 99 35.01 7.48 -52.06
C ALA A 99 35.02 7.05 -53.54
N MET A 100 34.11 6.16 -53.93
CA MET A 100 33.90 5.75 -55.32
C MET A 100 33.23 6.85 -56.17
N ALA A 101 32.41 7.72 -55.58
CA ALA A 101 31.68 8.79 -56.25
C ALA A 101 32.50 10.09 -56.46
N GLU A 102 33.46 10.42 -55.59
CA GLU A 102 34.33 11.60 -55.75
C GLU A 102 35.37 11.47 -56.89
N ALA A 103 35.42 10.32 -57.55
CA ALA A 103 36.41 9.98 -58.54
C ALA A 103 36.09 10.44 -59.98
N GLU A 104 36.29 11.72 -60.28
CA GLU A 104 36.57 12.18 -61.65
C GLU A 104 38.07 11.99 -62.05
N GLY A 105 38.85 11.28 -61.23
CA GLY A 105 40.26 10.92 -61.46
C GLY A 105 40.63 9.62 -60.73
N ALA A 106 41.75 9.01 -61.11
CA ALA A 106 42.20 7.70 -60.63
C ALA A 106 42.26 7.64 -59.10
N ILE A 107 41.33 6.91 -58.48
CA ILE A 107 41.34 6.60 -57.05
C ILE A 107 42.57 5.76 -56.74
N ASP A 108 43.23 6.04 -55.62
CA ASP A 108 44.30 5.20 -55.11
C ASP A 108 43.72 3.82 -54.75
N PRO A 109 44.13 2.73 -55.42
CA PRO A 109 43.64 1.38 -55.14
C PRO A 109 43.84 0.96 -53.69
N ASP A 110 44.84 1.52 -53.01
CA ASP A 110 45.14 1.20 -51.61
C ASP A 110 44.06 1.76 -50.65
N VAL A 111 43.43 2.90 -50.99
CA VAL A 111 42.35 3.51 -50.19
C VAL A 111 41.04 2.75 -50.36
N VAL A 112 40.74 2.28 -51.57
CA VAL A 112 39.55 1.43 -51.82
C VAL A 112 39.68 0.12 -51.07
N ALA A 113 40.87 -0.50 -51.12
CA ALA A 113 41.11 -1.76 -50.41
C ALA A 113 41.00 -1.63 -48.88
N GLU A 114 41.39 -0.47 -48.31
CA GLU A 114 41.23 -0.18 -46.88
C GLU A 114 39.74 -0.04 -46.51
N LEU A 115 38.96 0.73 -47.27
CA LEU A 115 37.51 0.90 -47.04
C LEU A 115 36.71 -0.39 -47.27
N GLU A 116 37.08 -1.20 -48.27
CA GLU A 116 36.48 -2.52 -48.49
C GLU A 116 36.75 -3.46 -47.30
N ALA A 117 37.95 -3.42 -46.71
CA ALA A 117 38.29 -4.20 -45.52
C ALA A 117 37.56 -3.70 -44.26
N GLU A 118 37.40 -2.38 -44.10
CA GLU A 118 36.61 -1.79 -43.02
C GLU A 118 35.13 -2.16 -43.12
N LEU A 119 34.55 -2.12 -44.34
CA LEU A 119 33.18 -2.57 -44.58
C LEU A 119 33.02 -4.07 -44.30
N GLU A 120 33.96 -4.92 -44.74
CA GLU A 120 33.92 -6.36 -44.49
C GLU A 120 33.97 -6.67 -42.99
N SER A 121 34.82 -5.96 -42.24
CA SER A 121 34.91 -6.09 -40.78
C SER A 121 33.63 -5.63 -40.09
N ALA A 122 33.10 -4.45 -40.45
CA ALA A 122 31.88 -3.90 -39.85
C ALA A 122 30.64 -4.75 -40.18
N ALA A 123 30.56 -5.30 -41.40
CA ALA A 123 29.49 -6.20 -41.80
C ALA A 123 29.55 -7.55 -41.07
N ALA A 124 30.77 -8.06 -40.80
CA ALA A 124 30.95 -9.27 -40.00
C ALA A 124 30.53 -9.06 -38.53
N GLU A 125 30.93 -7.94 -37.92
CA GLU A 125 30.50 -7.56 -36.56
C GLU A 125 28.98 -7.37 -36.47
N ALA A 126 28.37 -6.73 -37.46
CA ALA A 126 26.91 -6.57 -37.51
C ALA A 126 26.17 -7.91 -37.65
N ALA A 127 26.71 -8.84 -38.45
CA ALA A 127 26.13 -10.17 -38.59
C ALA A 127 26.26 -11.02 -37.30
N GLU A 128 27.36 -10.88 -36.58
CA GLU A 128 27.57 -11.55 -35.28
C GLU A 128 26.62 -10.99 -34.21
N ALA A 129 26.54 -9.66 -34.07
CA ALA A 129 25.64 -9.00 -33.12
C ALA A 129 24.16 -9.30 -33.41
N GLN A 130 23.76 -9.35 -34.69
CA GLN A 130 22.41 -9.73 -35.08
C GLN A 130 22.09 -11.18 -34.69
N ALA A 131 23.04 -12.11 -34.83
CA ALA A 131 22.84 -13.50 -34.43
C ALA A 131 22.72 -13.65 -32.91
N GLU A 132 23.45 -12.84 -32.13
CA GLU A 132 23.32 -12.79 -30.67
C GLU A 132 21.97 -12.21 -30.22
N ALA A 133 21.50 -11.15 -30.87
CA ALA A 133 20.18 -10.58 -30.62
C ALA A 133 19.04 -11.57 -30.91
N GLU A 134 19.11 -12.29 -32.03
CA GLU A 134 18.14 -13.34 -32.39
C GLU A 134 18.13 -14.50 -31.38
N ALA A 135 19.31 -14.89 -30.88
CA ALA A 135 19.43 -15.93 -29.86
C ALA A 135 18.86 -15.47 -28.51
N ALA A 136 19.13 -14.22 -28.10
CA ALA A 136 18.60 -13.64 -26.88
C ALA A 136 17.07 -13.49 -26.93
N ALA A 137 16.53 -13.03 -28.07
CA ALA A 137 15.08 -12.95 -28.30
C ALA A 137 14.39 -14.32 -28.26
N ALA A 138 15.03 -15.36 -28.81
CA ALA A 138 14.50 -16.72 -28.72
C ALA A 138 14.48 -17.25 -27.28
N ALA A 139 15.53 -16.97 -26.49
CA ALA A 139 15.58 -17.33 -25.08
C ALA A 139 14.52 -16.59 -24.25
N ALA A 140 14.30 -15.30 -24.52
CA ALA A 140 13.22 -14.53 -23.90
C ALA A 140 11.84 -15.12 -24.21
N ALA A 141 11.58 -15.49 -25.47
CA ALA A 141 10.32 -16.13 -25.86
C ALA A 141 10.11 -17.51 -25.22
N GLU A 142 11.17 -18.30 -25.03
CA GLU A 142 11.09 -19.59 -24.32
C GLU A 142 10.82 -19.41 -22.82
N ALA A 143 11.46 -18.44 -22.18
CA ALA A 143 11.24 -18.13 -20.77
C ALA A 143 9.83 -17.56 -20.52
N GLU A 144 9.35 -16.68 -21.40
CA GLU A 144 7.97 -16.15 -21.37
C GLU A 144 6.94 -17.28 -21.53
N ALA A 145 7.17 -18.23 -22.44
CA ALA A 145 6.28 -19.37 -22.63
C ALA A 145 6.22 -20.30 -21.40
N ALA A 146 7.35 -20.50 -20.70
CA ALA A 146 7.39 -21.28 -19.47
C ALA A 146 6.65 -20.59 -18.32
N MET A 147 6.82 -19.27 -18.18
CA MET A 147 6.05 -18.45 -17.24
C MET A 147 4.54 -18.54 -17.55
N GLN A 148 4.15 -18.40 -18.82
CA GLN A 148 2.75 -18.51 -19.24
C GLN A 148 2.14 -19.89 -18.97
N GLU A 149 2.89 -21.00 -19.12
CA GLU A 149 2.41 -22.33 -18.76
C GLU A 149 2.13 -22.47 -17.25
N MET A 150 2.96 -21.84 -16.41
CA MET A 150 2.74 -21.80 -14.97
C MET A 150 1.54 -20.91 -14.60
N GLU A 151 1.42 -19.72 -15.19
CA GLU A 151 0.27 -18.83 -14.97
C GLU A 151 -1.05 -19.50 -15.40
N MET A 152 -1.05 -20.20 -16.54
CA MET A 152 -2.22 -20.96 -17.01
C MET A 152 -2.61 -22.11 -16.09
N SER A 153 -1.69 -22.63 -15.27
CA SER A 153 -2.00 -23.68 -14.29
C SER A 153 -2.85 -23.17 -13.11
N LEU A 154 -2.89 -21.86 -12.89
CA LEU A 154 -3.68 -21.19 -11.85
C LEU A 154 -5.05 -20.69 -12.35
N ALA A 155 -5.35 -20.85 -13.65
CA ALA A 155 -6.58 -20.35 -14.25
C ALA A 155 -7.84 -20.90 -13.56
N GLY A 156 -8.69 -19.99 -13.07
CA GLY A 156 -9.93 -20.32 -12.37
C GLY A 156 -9.79 -20.53 -10.85
N SER A 157 -8.58 -20.39 -10.29
CA SER A 157 -8.40 -20.27 -8.84
C SER A 157 -9.10 -19.00 -8.33
N VAL A 158 -9.46 -19.01 -7.04
CA VAL A 158 -10.17 -17.90 -6.41
C VAL A 158 -9.38 -17.45 -5.20
N VAL A 159 -8.99 -16.19 -5.19
CA VAL A 159 -8.34 -15.54 -4.04
C VAL A 159 -9.36 -14.64 -3.38
N THR A 160 -9.59 -14.85 -2.09
CA THR A 160 -10.50 -14.04 -1.27
C THR A 160 -9.75 -12.90 -0.61
N ILE A 161 -10.25 -11.67 -0.79
CA ILE A 161 -9.67 -10.47 -0.20
C ILE A 161 -10.70 -9.78 0.68
N LEU A 162 -10.33 -9.48 1.92
CA LEU A 162 -11.11 -8.66 2.85
C LEU A 162 -10.48 -7.27 2.97
N GLY A 163 -11.27 -6.20 3.01
CA GLY A 163 -10.71 -4.86 3.20
C GLY A 163 -11.72 -3.77 3.54
N PRO A 164 -11.23 -2.55 3.83
CA PRO A 164 -12.07 -1.44 4.27
C PRO A 164 -12.82 -0.74 3.13
N GLU A 165 -12.27 -0.74 1.92
CA GLU A 165 -12.82 -0.01 0.77
C GLU A 165 -14.23 -0.52 0.41
N THR A 166 -15.16 0.41 0.17
CA THR A 166 -16.58 0.11 -0.11
C THR A 166 -17.11 1.06 -1.18
N GLY A 167 -18.22 0.74 -1.84
CA GLY A 167 -18.79 1.64 -2.87
C GLY A 167 -17.83 1.84 -4.04
N SER A 168 -17.64 3.08 -4.49
CA SER A 168 -16.75 3.39 -5.62
C SER A 168 -15.27 3.01 -5.35
N GLU A 169 -14.83 3.05 -4.09
CA GLU A 169 -13.48 2.61 -3.70
C GLU A 169 -13.27 1.12 -4.00
N ALA A 170 -14.23 0.28 -3.61
CA ALA A 170 -14.20 -1.16 -3.87
C ALA A 170 -14.24 -1.49 -5.38
N GLU A 171 -15.00 -0.71 -6.15
CA GLU A 171 -15.04 -0.87 -7.61
C GLU A 171 -13.69 -0.54 -8.26
N GLY A 172 -13.01 0.53 -7.80
CA GLY A 172 -11.66 0.88 -8.25
C GLY A 172 -10.63 -0.18 -7.85
N PHE A 173 -10.68 -0.66 -6.60
CA PHE A 173 -9.83 -1.75 -6.11
C PHE A 173 -9.94 -3.01 -6.99
N LEU A 174 -11.17 -3.46 -7.29
CA LEU A 174 -11.41 -4.61 -8.15
C LEU A 174 -10.99 -4.39 -9.61
N ALA A 175 -11.14 -3.17 -10.13
CA ALA A 175 -10.69 -2.83 -11.49
C ALA A 175 -9.17 -3.01 -11.66
N GLY A 176 -8.39 -2.80 -10.60
CA GLY A 176 -6.95 -3.02 -10.60
C GLY A 176 -6.54 -4.46 -10.93
N PHE A 177 -7.40 -5.46 -10.69
CA PHE A 177 -7.11 -6.88 -10.95
C PHE A 177 -7.52 -7.37 -12.34
N GLU A 178 -8.08 -6.50 -13.19
CA GLU A 178 -8.48 -6.90 -14.54
C GLU A 178 -7.30 -7.44 -15.38
N PRO A 179 -6.13 -6.77 -15.44
CA PRO A 179 -5.00 -7.29 -16.23
C PRO A 179 -4.49 -8.64 -15.71
N LEU A 180 -4.41 -8.83 -14.38
CA LEU A 180 -4.06 -10.12 -13.79
C LEU A 180 -5.04 -11.21 -14.20
N ARG A 181 -6.36 -10.92 -14.16
CA ARG A 181 -7.39 -11.87 -14.57
C ARG A 181 -7.27 -12.23 -16.05
N GLU A 182 -7.03 -11.25 -16.92
CA GLU A 182 -6.87 -11.48 -18.36
C GLU A 182 -5.64 -12.33 -18.68
N ARG A 183 -4.53 -12.11 -17.94
CA ARG A 183 -3.27 -12.85 -18.11
C ARG A 183 -3.33 -14.27 -17.54
N THR A 184 -3.83 -14.42 -16.31
CA THR A 184 -3.67 -15.66 -15.53
C THR A 184 -4.97 -16.45 -15.36
N GLY A 185 -6.12 -15.80 -15.52
CA GLY A 185 -7.43 -16.40 -15.19
C GLY A 185 -7.72 -16.50 -13.69
N ILE A 186 -6.87 -15.98 -12.80
CA ILE A 186 -7.13 -15.90 -11.35
C ILE A 186 -8.33 -14.97 -11.11
N VAL A 187 -9.24 -15.38 -10.22
CA VAL A 187 -10.42 -14.60 -9.85
C VAL A 187 -10.28 -14.05 -8.44
N VAL A 188 -10.17 -12.73 -8.33
CA VAL A 188 -10.22 -12.04 -7.04
C VAL A 188 -11.67 -11.84 -6.59
N ARG A 189 -11.98 -12.25 -5.36
CA ARG A 189 -13.25 -11.96 -4.68
C ARG A 189 -13.01 -11.04 -3.51
N TYR A 190 -13.46 -9.79 -3.64
CA TYR A 190 -13.32 -8.78 -2.62
C TYR A 190 -14.59 -8.63 -1.76
N SER A 191 -14.42 -8.58 -0.45
CA SER A 191 -15.46 -8.24 0.53
C SER A 191 -15.07 -6.94 1.23
N GLY A 192 -15.83 -5.87 0.99
CA GLY A 192 -15.58 -4.55 1.58
C GLY A 192 -16.43 -4.31 2.83
N THR A 193 -15.81 -4.04 3.97
CA THR A 193 -16.49 -3.83 5.26
C THR A 193 -15.68 -2.89 6.15
N ARG A 194 -16.37 -2.05 6.95
CA ARG A 194 -15.70 -1.18 7.94
C ARG A 194 -15.39 -1.93 9.24
N ASP A 195 -15.90 -3.14 9.38
CA ASP A 195 -15.64 -4.05 10.49
C ASP A 195 -14.60 -5.12 10.10
N ALA A 196 -13.81 -4.91 9.02
CA ALA A 196 -12.84 -5.87 8.48
C ALA A 196 -11.92 -6.46 9.56
N THR A 197 -11.49 -5.62 10.49
CA THR A 197 -10.68 -6.02 11.65
C THR A 197 -11.39 -7.03 12.56
N THR A 198 -12.66 -6.81 12.87
CA THR A 198 -13.47 -7.71 13.72
C THR A 198 -13.75 -9.01 12.97
N GLU A 199 -14.12 -8.91 11.69
CA GLU A 199 -14.38 -10.07 10.83
C GLU A 199 -13.12 -10.94 10.66
N LEU A 200 -11.95 -10.32 10.51
CA LEU A 200 -10.67 -11.02 10.42
C LEU A 200 -10.37 -11.79 11.69
N ASN A 201 -10.44 -11.15 12.87
CA ASN A 201 -10.13 -11.82 14.13
C ASN A 201 -11.03 -13.06 14.33
N LEU A 202 -12.33 -12.95 14.00
CA LEU A 202 -13.27 -14.07 14.08
C LEU A 202 -12.92 -15.18 13.07
N ALA A 203 -12.47 -14.83 11.86
CA ALA A 203 -12.10 -15.78 10.82
C ALA A 203 -10.79 -16.53 11.17
N VAL A 204 -9.80 -15.82 11.71
CA VAL A 204 -8.54 -16.40 12.21
C VAL A 204 -8.82 -17.34 13.38
N GLU A 205 -9.61 -16.92 14.37
CA GLU A 205 -10.02 -17.78 15.50
C GLU A 205 -10.80 -19.03 15.04
N ALA A 206 -11.57 -18.91 13.96
CA ALA A 206 -12.30 -20.03 13.37
C ALA A 206 -11.42 -20.95 12.50
N GLY A 207 -10.16 -20.56 12.21
CA GLY A 207 -9.24 -21.29 11.35
C GLY A 207 -9.60 -21.24 9.86
N ASP A 208 -10.34 -20.22 9.42
CA ASP A 208 -10.76 -20.01 8.01
C ASP A 208 -10.59 -18.53 7.62
N PRO A 209 -9.37 -17.97 7.68
CA PRO A 209 -9.14 -16.58 7.31
C PRO A 209 -9.32 -16.35 5.80
N PRO A 210 -9.63 -15.11 5.36
CA PRO A 210 -9.47 -14.70 3.97
C PRO A 210 -8.03 -14.94 3.51
N ASP A 211 -7.81 -15.13 2.20
CA ASP A 211 -6.45 -15.33 1.67
C ASP A 211 -5.58 -14.09 1.85
N ILE A 212 -6.13 -12.91 1.58
CA ILE A 212 -5.48 -11.61 1.76
C ILE A 212 -6.39 -10.66 2.54
N VAL A 213 -5.80 -9.83 3.39
CA VAL A 213 -6.49 -8.71 4.03
C VAL A 213 -5.78 -7.41 3.71
N ILE A 214 -6.56 -6.39 3.34
CA ILE A 214 -6.09 -5.02 3.21
C ILE A 214 -6.17 -4.34 4.58
N ILE A 215 -5.02 -4.07 5.19
CA ILE A 215 -4.89 -3.56 6.55
C ILE A 215 -4.33 -2.13 6.52
N PRO A 216 -5.06 -1.13 7.07
CA PRO A 216 -4.54 0.23 7.21
C PRO A 216 -3.59 0.44 8.40
N GLN A 217 -3.61 -0.48 9.38
CA GLN A 217 -2.85 -0.38 10.63
C GLN A 217 -1.53 -1.19 10.58
N PRO A 218 -0.36 -0.58 10.26
CA PRO A 218 0.95 -1.17 10.48
C PRO A 218 1.10 -1.92 11.82
N GLY A 219 0.68 -1.31 12.93
CA GLY A 219 0.78 -1.94 14.25
C GLY A 219 0.06 -3.28 14.35
N ARG A 220 -1.05 -3.47 13.62
CA ARG A 220 -1.75 -4.77 13.54
C ARG A 220 -1.04 -5.76 12.63
N ILE A 221 -0.40 -5.30 11.54
CA ILE A 221 0.40 -6.16 10.66
C ILE A 221 1.55 -6.78 11.45
N LEU A 222 2.24 -5.97 12.27
CA LEU A 222 3.31 -6.45 13.13
C LEU A 222 2.80 -7.51 14.12
N GLN A 223 1.64 -7.30 14.74
CA GLN A 223 1.02 -8.28 15.64
C GLN A 223 0.75 -9.63 14.95
N PHE A 224 0.19 -9.62 13.74
CA PHE A 224 -0.05 -10.86 12.99
C PHE A 224 1.23 -11.57 12.54
N GLY A 225 2.29 -10.80 12.23
CA GLY A 225 3.61 -11.36 11.96
C GLY A 225 4.23 -12.02 13.20
N GLU A 226 4.06 -11.40 14.38
CA GLU A 226 4.57 -11.92 15.66
C GLU A 226 3.79 -13.15 16.16
N SER A 227 2.47 -13.18 15.95
CA SER A 227 1.63 -14.34 16.31
C SER A 227 1.82 -15.52 15.35
N GLY A 228 2.32 -15.27 14.13
CA GLY A 228 2.46 -16.25 13.07
C GLY A 228 1.18 -16.47 12.26
N ASP A 229 0.19 -15.59 12.39
CA ASP A 229 -1.06 -15.65 11.62
C ASP A 229 -0.89 -15.09 10.19
N ALA A 230 0.06 -14.16 9.99
CA ALA A 230 0.40 -13.61 8.69
C ALA A 230 1.56 -14.37 8.03
N VAL A 231 1.48 -14.51 6.71
CA VAL A 231 2.52 -15.12 5.88
C VAL A 231 3.59 -14.08 5.56
N ALA A 232 4.84 -14.40 5.86
CA ALA A 232 5.98 -13.58 5.48
C ALA A 232 6.12 -13.54 3.95
N ILE A 233 6.37 -12.36 3.40
CA ILE A 233 6.57 -12.17 1.96
C ILE A 233 7.88 -12.87 1.56
N PRO A 234 7.86 -13.79 0.58
CA PRO A 234 9.06 -14.39 0.02
C PRO A 234 10.07 -13.35 -0.49
N ASP A 235 11.36 -13.63 -0.31
CA ASP A 235 12.46 -12.79 -0.80
C ASP A 235 12.38 -12.54 -2.32
N SER A 236 11.85 -13.50 -3.06
CA SER A 236 11.60 -13.42 -4.50
C SER A 236 10.58 -12.35 -4.87
N ILE A 237 9.43 -12.32 -4.19
CA ILE A 237 8.43 -11.26 -4.38
C ILE A 237 9.06 -9.91 -4.02
N MET A 238 9.77 -9.83 -2.89
CA MET A 238 10.47 -8.61 -2.48
C MET A 238 11.50 -8.13 -3.52
N ALA A 239 12.19 -9.04 -4.21
CA ALA A 239 13.11 -8.68 -5.29
C ALA A 239 12.38 -8.06 -6.49
N ASN A 240 11.15 -8.47 -6.77
CA ASN A 240 10.37 -8.01 -7.91
C ASN A 240 9.69 -6.66 -7.66
N ILE A 241 9.14 -6.44 -6.45
CA ILE A 241 8.38 -5.20 -6.14
C ILE A 241 9.13 -4.20 -5.28
N GLY A 242 10.18 -4.61 -4.56
CA GLY A 242 10.84 -3.80 -3.54
C GLY A 242 11.47 -2.52 -4.08
N GLY A 243 12.01 -2.56 -5.30
CA GLY A 243 12.65 -1.42 -5.96
C GLY A 243 11.68 -0.29 -6.34
N SER A 244 10.38 -0.57 -6.41
CA SER A 244 9.36 0.38 -6.84
C SER A 244 8.82 1.26 -5.70
N TYR A 245 9.24 1.05 -4.45
CA TYR A 245 8.76 1.83 -3.30
C TYR A 245 9.91 2.44 -2.51
N ASP A 246 9.60 3.48 -1.73
CA ASP A 246 10.51 3.88 -0.66
C ASP A 246 10.53 2.80 0.43
N GLN A 247 11.72 2.49 0.96
CA GLN A 247 11.93 1.46 1.99
C GLN A 247 11.02 1.67 3.21
N PHE A 248 10.70 2.93 3.53
CA PHE A 248 9.77 3.30 4.59
C PHE A 248 8.47 2.47 4.57
N TRP A 249 7.90 2.24 3.38
CA TRP A 249 6.63 1.53 3.28
C TRP A 249 6.72 0.05 3.69
N PHE A 250 7.84 -0.61 3.46
CA PHE A 250 8.06 -1.99 3.89
C PHE A 250 8.47 -2.06 5.36
N ASP A 251 9.21 -1.06 5.86
CA ASP A 251 9.59 -0.98 7.28
C ASP A 251 8.35 -0.93 8.19
N LEU A 252 7.27 -0.26 7.74
CA LEU A 252 5.96 -0.26 8.43
C LEU A 252 5.38 -1.66 8.67
N ALA A 253 5.70 -2.63 7.81
CA ALA A 253 5.16 -3.99 7.84
C ALA A 253 6.23 -5.03 8.20
N THR A 254 7.34 -4.62 8.82
CA THR A 254 8.47 -5.50 9.14
C THR A 254 8.54 -5.82 10.64
N THR A 255 8.47 -7.10 11.00
CA THR A 255 8.74 -7.60 12.35
C THR A 255 9.57 -8.88 12.29
N GLY A 256 10.37 -9.15 13.32
CA GLY A 256 11.19 -10.37 13.36
C GLY A 256 12.21 -10.52 12.23
N GLY A 257 12.47 -9.47 11.45
CA GLY A 257 13.35 -9.48 10.27
C GLY A 257 12.66 -9.87 8.96
N ASN A 258 11.34 -10.11 8.96
CA ASN A 258 10.56 -10.44 7.77
C ASN A 258 9.54 -9.33 7.46
N VAL A 259 9.21 -9.15 6.18
CA VAL A 259 8.16 -8.23 5.72
C VAL A 259 6.85 -9.01 5.59
N TYR A 260 5.74 -8.44 6.07
CA TYR A 260 4.42 -9.10 6.06
C TYR A 260 3.36 -8.37 5.24
N GLY A 261 3.67 -7.21 4.68
CA GLY A 261 2.71 -6.38 3.97
C GLY A 261 3.26 -5.78 2.68
N VAL A 262 2.49 -5.88 1.60
CA VAL A 262 2.75 -5.20 0.33
C VAL A 262 1.99 -3.86 0.32
N PRO A 263 2.65 -2.71 0.11
CA PRO A 263 1.95 -1.43 0.02
C PRO A 263 0.90 -1.45 -1.09
N ASN A 264 -0.35 -1.13 -0.75
CA ASN A 264 -1.50 -1.17 -1.68
C ASN A 264 -1.96 0.23 -2.07
N LYS A 265 -2.01 1.16 -1.12
CA LYS A 265 -2.55 2.53 -1.29
C LYS A 265 -1.85 3.48 -0.33
N GLY A 266 -1.67 4.74 -0.74
CA GLY A 266 -1.32 5.84 0.14
C GLY A 266 -2.42 6.91 0.20
N ASP A 267 -2.42 7.69 1.27
CA ASP A 267 -3.36 8.77 1.50
C ASP A 267 -2.63 10.00 2.10
N VAL A 268 -3.05 11.19 1.69
CA VAL A 268 -2.60 12.49 2.21
C VAL A 268 -3.72 13.06 3.09
N LYS A 269 -3.43 13.30 4.38
CA LYS A 269 -4.44 13.64 5.40
C LYS A 269 -4.53 15.11 5.77
N SER A 270 -3.44 15.88 5.63
CA SER A 270 -3.38 17.30 6.01
C SER A 270 -4.09 18.26 5.03
N LEU A 271 -5.32 17.92 4.62
CA LEU A 271 -6.12 18.62 3.62
C LEU A 271 -7.40 19.20 4.24
N VAL A 272 -7.75 20.42 3.81
CA VAL A 272 -9.04 21.07 4.10
C VAL A 272 -9.80 21.27 2.79
N TRP A 273 -10.94 20.59 2.67
CA TRP A 273 -11.87 20.68 1.56
C TRP A 273 -12.75 21.92 1.69
N TYR A 274 -12.91 22.65 0.58
CA TYR A 274 -13.72 23.87 0.49
C TYR A 274 -14.33 24.02 -0.91
N SER A 275 -15.38 24.84 -1.03
CA SER A 275 -15.94 25.21 -2.34
C SER A 275 -15.26 26.48 -2.87
N PRO A 276 -14.55 26.44 -4.03
CA PRO A 276 -13.95 27.63 -4.63
C PRO A 276 -14.96 28.75 -4.88
N GLN A 277 -16.11 28.41 -5.46
CA GLN A 277 -17.21 29.36 -5.70
C GLN A 277 -17.77 29.89 -4.37
N GLY A 278 -17.98 29.00 -3.38
CA GLY A 278 -18.47 29.40 -2.06
C GLY A 278 -17.53 30.37 -1.34
N PHE A 279 -16.22 30.18 -1.43
CA PHE A 279 -15.24 31.12 -0.87
C PHE A 279 -15.23 32.45 -1.64
N ALA A 280 -15.25 32.40 -2.97
CA ALA A 280 -15.29 33.60 -3.81
C ALA A 280 -16.54 34.47 -3.54
N ASP A 281 -17.72 33.86 -3.42
CA ASP A 281 -18.99 34.55 -3.17
C ASP A 281 -19.03 35.25 -1.81
N ASN A 282 -18.28 34.73 -0.82
CA ASN A 282 -18.18 35.33 0.51
C ASN A 282 -16.94 36.23 0.68
N GLY A 283 -16.09 36.34 -0.34
CA GLY A 283 -14.84 37.10 -0.28
C GLY A 283 -13.81 36.50 0.68
N TYR A 284 -13.80 35.19 0.83
CA TYR A 284 -12.84 34.47 1.68
C TYR A 284 -11.56 34.15 0.91
N GLU A 285 -10.43 34.38 1.57
CA GLU A 285 -9.12 33.96 1.09
C GLU A 285 -8.71 32.63 1.77
N ILE A 286 -7.83 31.88 1.12
CA ILE A 286 -7.28 30.64 1.68
C ILE A 286 -6.30 31.03 2.81
N PRO A 287 -6.53 30.62 4.07
CA PRO A 287 -5.66 30.98 5.17
C PRO A 287 -4.28 30.31 5.00
N GLN A 288 -3.21 31.06 5.25
CA GLN A 288 -1.83 30.59 5.17
C GLN A 288 -1.23 30.28 6.55
N SER A 289 -1.91 30.66 7.63
CA SER A 289 -1.51 30.36 9.01
C SER A 289 -2.71 29.99 9.87
N TRP A 290 -2.44 29.36 11.01
CA TRP A 290 -3.48 29.04 11.99
C TRP A 290 -4.26 30.27 12.47
N ALA A 291 -3.56 31.39 12.71
CA ALA A 291 -4.20 32.64 13.14
C ALA A 291 -5.15 33.21 12.06
N GLU A 292 -4.79 33.06 10.78
CA GLU A 292 -5.67 33.43 9.66
C GLU A 292 -6.87 32.50 9.56
N LEU A 293 -6.68 31.19 9.79
CA LEU A 293 -7.78 30.22 9.84
C LEU A 293 -8.76 30.55 10.98
N GLU A 294 -8.27 30.87 12.17
CA GLU A 294 -9.11 31.29 13.30
C GLU A 294 -9.90 32.56 12.98
N ALA A 295 -9.25 33.57 12.39
CA ALA A 295 -9.92 34.80 11.97
C ALA A 295 -10.99 34.54 10.89
N LEU A 296 -10.72 33.62 9.96
CA LEU A 296 -11.68 33.18 8.96
C LEU A 296 -12.88 32.47 9.60
N MET A 297 -12.66 31.58 10.57
CA MET A 297 -13.75 30.92 11.31
C MET A 297 -14.65 31.93 12.04
N GLU A 298 -14.08 32.95 12.68
CA GLU A 298 -14.87 34.01 13.32
C GLU A 298 -15.66 34.84 12.29
N THR A 299 -15.07 35.10 11.11
CA THR A 299 -15.75 35.80 10.02
C THR A 299 -16.94 34.98 9.49
N MET A 300 -16.76 33.67 9.29
CA MET A 300 -17.84 32.76 8.88
C MET A 300 -18.99 32.78 9.88
N LYS A 301 -18.70 32.67 11.18
CA LYS A 301 -19.74 32.75 12.24
C LYS A 301 -20.44 34.11 12.25
N GLY A 302 -19.70 35.20 12.07
CA GLY A 302 -20.27 36.55 11.94
C GLY A 302 -21.21 36.70 10.75
N ASN A 303 -20.97 35.94 9.67
CA ASN A 303 -21.83 35.87 8.48
C ASN A 303 -22.98 34.86 8.62
N GLY A 304 -23.15 34.22 9.78
CA GLY A 304 -24.18 33.21 10.02
C GLY A 304 -23.89 31.86 9.38
N GLN A 305 -22.64 31.60 9.00
CA GLN A 305 -22.15 30.34 8.46
C GLN A 305 -21.45 29.53 9.54
N THR A 306 -21.41 28.22 9.35
CA THR A 306 -20.68 27.30 10.23
C THR A 306 -19.34 26.95 9.60
N PRO A 307 -18.20 27.08 10.32
CA PRO A 307 -16.91 26.73 9.76
C PRO A 307 -16.77 25.27 9.32
N TRP A 308 -17.05 24.29 10.20
CA TRP A 308 -16.64 22.90 9.99
C TRP A 308 -17.80 21.91 9.86
N CYS A 309 -17.66 20.97 8.93
CA CYS A 309 -18.34 19.68 8.99
C CYS A 309 -17.42 18.68 9.68
N VAL A 310 -17.91 18.06 10.76
CA VAL A 310 -17.19 17.04 11.51
C VAL A 310 -18.18 15.93 11.87
N GLY A 311 -17.81 14.70 11.54
CA GLY A 311 -18.51 13.48 11.91
C GLY A 311 -17.48 12.37 12.07
N ILE A 312 -17.55 11.60 13.16
CA ILE A 312 -16.57 10.54 13.47
C ILE A 312 -17.17 9.14 13.47
N GLU A 313 -18.48 9.00 13.27
CA GLU A 313 -19.13 7.69 13.21
C GLU A 313 -18.62 6.91 11.99
N SER A 314 -18.21 5.66 12.23
CA SER A 314 -17.61 4.78 11.23
C SER A 314 -17.76 3.29 11.58
N GLY A 315 -18.89 2.86 12.15
CA GLY A 315 -19.07 1.48 12.60
C GLY A 315 -18.08 1.11 13.72
N ALA A 316 -17.45 -0.07 13.66
CA ALA A 316 -16.43 -0.48 14.64
C ALA A 316 -15.20 0.44 14.66
N ALA A 317 -14.95 1.20 13.59
CA ALA A 317 -13.84 2.15 13.52
C ALA A 317 -14.19 3.54 14.06
N THR A 318 -15.39 3.75 14.62
CA THR A 318 -15.79 5.06 15.18
C THR A 318 -14.72 5.62 16.12
N GLY A 319 -14.20 6.80 15.79
CA GLY A 319 -13.11 7.44 16.54
C GLY A 319 -11.85 7.71 15.71
N TRP A 320 -11.58 6.97 14.64
CA TRP A 320 -10.38 7.20 13.81
C TRP A 320 -10.30 8.63 13.26
N ALA A 321 -11.44 9.22 12.87
CA ALA A 321 -11.46 10.59 12.35
C ALA A 321 -11.09 11.64 13.41
N PHE A 322 -11.19 11.31 14.70
CA PHE A 322 -10.70 12.15 15.79
C PHE A 322 -9.18 12.00 15.99
N THR A 323 -8.64 10.78 15.87
CA THR A 323 -7.18 10.55 15.97
C THR A 323 -6.44 11.26 14.84
N ASP A 324 -6.99 11.22 13.64
CA ASP A 324 -6.55 12.00 12.48
C ASP A 324 -6.31 13.50 12.79
N TRP A 325 -7.19 14.12 13.58
CA TRP A 325 -7.03 15.52 13.99
C TRP A 325 -6.00 15.67 15.11
N MET A 326 -5.99 14.78 16.09
CA MET A 326 -4.99 14.75 17.16
C MET A 326 -3.57 14.70 16.57
N GLU A 327 -3.35 13.81 15.63
CA GLU A 327 -2.04 13.53 15.03
C GLU A 327 -1.52 14.69 14.20
N ASP A 328 -2.41 15.27 13.40
CA ASP A 328 -2.10 16.43 12.58
C ASP A 328 -1.75 17.65 13.46
N MET A 329 -2.46 17.81 14.58
CA MET A 329 -2.18 18.85 15.58
C MET A 329 -0.91 18.55 16.40
N MET A 330 -0.62 17.30 16.71
CA MET A 330 0.63 16.89 17.37
C MET A 330 1.85 17.29 16.52
N LEU A 331 1.80 17.02 15.20
CA LEU A 331 2.86 17.45 14.27
C LEU A 331 3.01 18.97 14.23
N ARG A 332 1.90 19.72 14.22
CA ARG A 332 1.93 21.20 14.12
C ARG A 332 2.31 21.89 15.42
N LEU A 333 2.00 21.30 16.57
CA LEU A 333 2.30 21.86 17.89
C LEU A 333 3.67 21.44 18.43
N HIS A 334 4.10 20.21 18.12
CA HIS A 334 5.25 19.58 18.77
C HIS A 334 6.28 18.98 17.80
N GLY A 335 5.97 18.91 16.51
CA GLY A 335 6.91 18.49 15.47
C GLY A 335 7.10 16.98 15.37
N PRO A 336 7.85 16.53 14.35
CA PRO A 336 8.02 15.10 14.04
C PRO A 336 8.76 14.33 15.15
N ASP A 337 9.73 14.94 15.83
CA ASP A 337 10.51 14.24 16.87
C ASP A 337 9.63 13.85 18.07
N VAL A 338 8.72 14.73 18.51
CA VAL A 338 7.78 14.42 19.60
C VAL A 338 6.69 13.45 19.13
N TYR A 339 6.28 13.57 17.87
CA TYR A 339 5.36 12.62 17.25
C TYR A 339 5.93 11.20 17.29
N ASP A 340 7.18 11.02 16.86
CA ASP A 340 7.86 9.72 16.87
C ASP A 340 8.03 9.18 18.28
N GLN A 341 8.36 10.02 19.26
CA GLN A 341 8.43 9.61 20.67
C GLN A 341 7.07 9.14 21.21
N TRP A 342 5.99 9.77 20.79
CA TRP A 342 4.64 9.40 21.21
C TRP A 342 4.19 8.09 20.58
N VAL A 343 4.41 7.93 19.27
CA VAL A 343 4.09 6.68 18.53
C VAL A 343 4.88 5.50 19.09
N ASN A 344 6.17 5.68 19.35
CA ASN A 344 7.06 4.63 19.85
C ASN A 344 6.95 4.39 21.36
N HIS A 345 6.05 5.11 22.06
CA HIS A 345 5.91 5.07 23.53
C HIS A 345 7.16 5.45 24.33
N ASP A 346 8.08 6.23 23.74
CA ASP A 346 9.20 6.84 24.47
C ASP A 346 8.70 7.92 25.45
N ILE A 347 7.50 8.45 25.20
CA ILE A 347 6.70 9.21 26.15
C ILE A 347 5.34 8.53 26.31
N PRO A 348 4.75 8.57 27.53
CA PRO A 348 3.45 7.95 27.75
C PRO A 348 2.37 8.69 26.95
N PHE A 349 1.31 7.98 26.58
CA PHE A 349 0.18 8.54 25.86
C PHE A 349 -0.51 9.66 26.67
N ASN A 350 -0.46 9.58 28.00
CA ASN A 350 -0.98 10.63 28.89
C ASN A 350 0.03 11.74 29.24
N ASP A 351 1.11 11.90 28.46
CA ASP A 351 1.99 13.08 28.54
C ASP A 351 1.16 14.37 28.40
N ALA A 352 1.50 15.39 29.19
CA ALA A 352 0.77 16.66 29.22
C ALA A 352 0.66 17.33 27.85
N ARG A 353 1.59 17.08 26.92
CA ARG A 353 1.53 17.54 25.53
C ARG A 353 0.39 16.87 24.76
N VAL A 354 0.21 15.56 24.89
CA VAL A 354 -0.87 14.82 24.23
C VAL A 354 -2.24 15.28 24.75
N VAL A 355 -2.36 15.46 26.07
CA VAL A 355 -3.58 16.01 26.68
C VAL A 355 -3.89 17.42 26.15
N ALA A 356 -2.87 18.28 26.05
CA ALA A 356 -3.03 19.62 25.49
C ALA A 356 -3.44 19.61 24.01
N VAL A 357 -2.96 18.65 23.21
CA VAL A 357 -3.40 18.45 21.82
C VAL A 357 -4.89 18.07 21.77
N ALA A 358 -5.35 17.17 22.64
CA ALA A 358 -6.77 16.81 22.73
C ALA A 358 -7.65 18.00 23.09
N GLU A 359 -7.22 18.79 24.08
CA GLU A 359 -7.89 20.04 24.44
C GLU A 359 -7.89 21.05 23.30
N PHE A 360 -6.82 21.12 22.50
CA PHE A 360 -6.74 21.98 21.34
C PHE A 360 -7.77 21.59 20.27
N VAL A 361 -7.85 20.30 19.91
CA VAL A 361 -8.89 19.79 18.99
C VAL A 361 -10.30 20.06 19.56
N GLY A 362 -10.50 19.80 20.85
CA GLY A 362 -11.76 20.08 21.54
C GLY A 362 -12.14 21.56 21.52
N ASN A 363 -11.19 22.48 21.64
CA ASN A 363 -11.45 23.92 21.53
C ASN A 363 -11.95 24.31 20.14
N ILE A 364 -11.48 23.64 19.09
CA ILE A 364 -11.99 23.85 17.72
C ILE A 364 -13.40 23.30 17.60
N TRP A 365 -13.60 22.03 17.99
CA TRP A 365 -14.84 21.30 17.71
C TRP A 365 -16.01 21.67 18.63
N PHE A 366 -15.73 21.96 19.89
CA PHE A 366 -16.75 22.15 20.92
C PHE A 366 -17.11 23.62 21.14
N THR A 367 -16.37 24.55 20.55
CA THR A 367 -16.75 25.97 20.54
C THR A 367 -18.07 26.15 19.80
N GLU A 368 -19.01 26.84 20.44
CA GLU A 368 -20.35 27.07 19.91
C GLU A 368 -20.28 27.72 18.51
N GLY A 369 -20.98 27.10 17.55
CA GLY A 369 -21.06 27.57 16.17
C GLY A 369 -19.87 27.18 15.28
N ASN A 370 -18.83 26.49 15.79
CA ASN A 370 -17.72 26.03 14.95
C ASN A 370 -18.07 24.81 14.09
N VAL A 371 -18.88 23.88 14.62
CA VAL A 371 -19.23 22.62 13.94
C VAL A 371 -20.72 22.56 13.63
N SER A 372 -21.07 22.10 12.42
CA SER A 372 -22.46 21.95 11.99
C SER A 372 -23.18 20.91 12.84
N GLY A 373 -24.22 21.36 13.56
CA GLY A 373 -24.95 20.53 14.51
C GLY A 373 -24.40 20.56 15.94
N GLY A 374 -23.25 21.20 16.17
CA GLY A 374 -22.59 21.28 17.47
C GLY A 374 -21.99 19.95 17.95
N ARG A 375 -21.37 19.99 19.14
CA ARG A 375 -20.67 18.84 19.74
C ARG A 375 -21.50 17.57 19.78
N ASP A 376 -22.77 17.68 20.19
CA ASP A 376 -23.64 16.54 20.44
C ASP A 376 -23.84 15.63 19.22
N LEU A 377 -23.70 16.18 18.01
CA LEU A 377 -23.90 15.42 16.76
C LEU A 377 -22.60 14.86 16.17
N ILE A 378 -21.42 15.24 16.66
CA ILE A 378 -20.13 14.82 16.07
C ILE A 378 -19.98 13.29 16.08
N SER A 379 -20.27 12.64 17.21
CA SER A 379 -20.17 11.18 17.33
C SER A 379 -21.35 10.41 16.73
N GLN A 380 -22.38 11.11 16.25
CA GLN A 380 -23.59 10.50 15.68
C GLN A 380 -23.64 10.58 14.15
N ARG A 381 -22.85 11.48 13.55
CA ARG A 381 -22.82 11.68 12.10
C ARG A 381 -21.68 10.89 11.48
N SER A 382 -21.99 10.19 10.40
CA SER A 382 -20.99 9.41 9.66
C SER A 382 -19.98 10.34 8.99
N PHE A 383 -18.69 10.00 9.08
CA PHE A 383 -17.64 10.77 8.40
C PHE A 383 -17.90 10.90 6.88
N ARG A 384 -18.52 9.88 6.27
CA ARG A 384 -18.86 9.84 4.83
C ARG A 384 -19.86 10.90 4.43
N GLU A 385 -20.81 11.21 5.31
CA GLU A 385 -21.88 12.17 5.04
C GLU A 385 -21.37 13.62 5.09
N MET A 386 -20.15 13.86 5.59
CA MET A 386 -19.60 15.21 5.72
C MET A 386 -19.34 15.87 4.37
N ALA A 387 -19.02 15.09 3.33
CA ALA A 387 -18.90 15.62 1.97
C ALA A 387 -20.24 16.19 1.47
N ALA A 388 -21.33 15.44 1.65
CA ALA A 388 -22.67 15.90 1.29
C ALA A 388 -23.14 17.10 2.13
N ALA A 389 -22.88 17.07 3.44
CA ALA A 389 -23.20 18.19 4.33
C ALA A 389 -22.48 19.48 3.91
N HIS A 390 -21.21 19.36 3.54
CA HIS A 390 -20.41 20.47 3.02
C HIS A 390 -20.93 20.99 1.68
N LEU A 391 -21.22 20.12 0.72
CA LEU A 391 -21.81 20.52 -0.57
C LEU A 391 -23.17 21.22 -0.42
N ASN A 392 -23.97 20.80 0.56
CA ASN A 392 -25.27 21.40 0.85
C ASN A 392 -25.17 22.73 1.62
N GLY A 393 -23.96 23.20 1.94
CA GLY A 393 -23.72 24.46 2.63
C GLY A 393 -24.03 24.42 4.13
N GLU A 394 -24.07 23.24 4.75
CA GLU A 394 -24.21 23.13 6.21
C GLU A 394 -22.97 23.66 6.96
N CYS A 395 -21.82 23.64 6.29
CA CYS A 395 -20.54 24.16 6.77
C CYS A 395 -19.72 24.71 5.60
N MET A 396 -18.63 25.43 5.89
CA MET A 396 -17.77 26.01 4.86
C MET A 396 -16.53 25.16 4.55
N MET A 397 -16.08 24.34 5.50
CA MET A 397 -14.84 23.56 5.42
C MET A 397 -15.02 22.15 5.98
N HIS A 398 -14.25 21.20 5.47
CA HIS A 398 -14.19 19.82 5.93
C HIS A 398 -12.74 19.33 5.90
N ARG A 399 -12.18 18.91 7.04
CA ARG A 399 -10.83 18.31 7.08
C ARG A 399 -10.96 16.81 6.92
N GLN A 400 -10.40 16.27 5.85
CA GLN A 400 -10.37 14.84 5.57
C GLN A 400 -9.28 14.52 4.56
N ALA A 401 -8.83 13.26 4.50
CA ALA A 401 -7.84 12.82 3.51
C ALA A 401 -8.36 12.88 2.07
N ASN A 402 -7.46 12.65 1.10
CA ASN A 402 -7.75 12.65 -0.34
C ASN A 402 -8.92 11.75 -0.75
N PHE A 403 -9.13 10.61 -0.09
CA PHE A 403 -10.24 9.69 -0.43
C PHE A 403 -11.63 10.35 -0.31
N ALA A 404 -11.77 11.44 0.45
CA ALA A 404 -13.02 12.19 0.50
C ALA A 404 -13.45 12.75 -0.87
N GLY A 405 -12.52 12.88 -1.82
CA GLY A 405 -12.85 13.24 -3.20
C GLY A 405 -13.90 12.30 -3.81
N ALA A 406 -13.79 11.00 -3.55
CA ALA A 406 -14.80 10.03 -3.97
C ALA A 406 -16.16 10.30 -3.33
N HIS A 407 -16.20 10.64 -2.03
CA HIS A 407 -17.44 10.98 -1.32
C HIS A 407 -18.08 12.27 -1.85
N TYR A 408 -17.28 13.25 -2.27
CA TYR A 408 -17.79 14.47 -2.91
C TYR A 408 -18.44 14.18 -4.26
N LEU A 409 -17.81 13.35 -5.10
CA LEU A 409 -18.37 12.93 -6.39
C LEU A 409 -19.66 12.11 -6.19
N GLU A 410 -19.67 11.17 -5.25
CA GLU A 410 -20.86 10.41 -4.86
C GLU A 410 -22.00 11.30 -4.34
N ALA A 411 -21.65 12.36 -3.59
CA ALA A 411 -22.60 13.35 -3.07
C ALA A 411 -23.10 14.35 -4.13
N GLY A 412 -22.57 14.30 -5.35
CA GLY A 412 -23.06 15.07 -6.50
C GLY A 412 -22.17 16.23 -6.95
N ALA A 413 -20.93 16.34 -6.48
CA ALA A 413 -19.94 17.22 -7.11
C ALA A 413 -19.68 16.77 -8.56
N SER A 414 -19.64 17.73 -9.47
CA SER A 414 -19.40 17.51 -10.90
C SER A 414 -17.91 17.36 -11.20
N SER A 415 -17.05 18.04 -10.45
CA SER A 415 -15.59 18.01 -10.60
C SER A 415 -14.87 18.50 -9.34
N LEU A 416 -13.63 18.04 -9.19
CA LEU A 416 -12.70 18.45 -8.14
C LEU A 416 -11.61 19.38 -8.73
N GLY A 417 -11.00 20.19 -7.87
CA GLY A 417 -9.87 21.06 -8.22
C GLY A 417 -10.23 22.56 -8.25
N PRO A 418 -9.28 23.42 -8.65
CA PRO A 418 -9.41 24.87 -8.51
C PRO A 418 -10.57 25.49 -9.29
N ASP A 419 -10.95 24.87 -10.41
CA ASP A 419 -12.09 25.26 -11.26
C ASP A 419 -13.32 24.35 -11.03
N GLY A 420 -13.29 23.48 -10.03
CA GLY A 420 -14.35 22.52 -9.71
C GLY A 420 -15.32 22.99 -8.63
N ASP A 421 -16.25 22.11 -8.27
CA ASP A 421 -17.23 22.38 -7.21
C ASP A 421 -16.56 22.40 -5.82
N VAL A 422 -15.50 21.60 -5.67
CA VAL A 422 -14.74 21.43 -4.43
C VAL A 422 -13.24 21.35 -4.74
N ASN A 423 -12.43 21.97 -3.89
CA ASN A 423 -10.97 21.90 -3.94
C ASN A 423 -10.41 21.71 -2.52
N VAL A 424 -9.10 21.52 -2.40
CA VAL A 424 -8.41 21.47 -1.10
C VAL A 424 -7.40 22.59 -0.96
N PHE A 425 -7.16 22.99 0.29
CA PHE A 425 -5.95 23.69 0.68
C PHE A 425 -5.26 22.93 1.83
N TYR A 426 -3.97 23.18 2.02
CA TYR A 426 -3.20 22.57 3.10
C TYR A 426 -3.69 23.10 4.46
N LEU A 427 -3.90 22.21 5.43
CA LEU A 427 -4.25 22.64 6.79
C LEU A 427 -3.14 23.54 7.35
N PRO A 428 -3.39 24.84 7.64
CA PRO A 428 -2.31 25.79 7.88
C PRO A 428 -1.39 25.42 9.05
N THR A 429 -0.15 25.89 8.98
CA THR A 429 0.82 25.72 10.06
C THR A 429 0.43 26.55 11.28
N ILE A 430 0.73 26.03 12.48
CA ILE A 430 0.64 26.79 13.74
C ILE A 430 1.93 27.58 13.99
N SER A 431 3.06 27.01 13.57
CA SER A 431 4.40 27.59 13.67
C SER A 431 5.19 27.23 12.42
N ASP A 432 6.09 28.13 11.99
CA ASP A 432 7.03 27.87 10.90
C ASP A 432 8.20 26.97 11.34
N GLU A 433 8.31 26.66 12.63
CA GLU A 433 9.44 25.91 13.23
C GLU A 433 9.67 24.55 12.57
N PHE A 434 8.60 23.84 12.23
CA PHE A 434 8.65 22.48 11.66
C PHE A 434 8.41 22.44 10.15
N GLY A 435 8.23 23.61 9.51
CA GLY A 435 7.87 23.72 8.10
C GLY A 435 6.49 23.14 7.77
N THR A 436 6.31 22.70 6.52
CA THR A 436 5.06 22.12 6.01
C THR A 436 5.00 20.62 6.29
N VAL A 437 4.66 20.25 7.52
CA VAL A 437 4.48 18.85 7.94
C VAL A 437 3.25 18.22 7.24
N VAL A 438 3.39 17.01 6.71
CA VAL A 438 2.28 16.27 6.09
C VAL A 438 2.03 14.99 6.87
N LEU A 439 0.79 14.84 7.36
CA LEU A 439 0.29 13.55 7.82
C LEU A 439 -0.19 12.75 6.60
N GLY A 440 0.23 11.51 6.51
CA GLY A 440 -0.33 10.56 5.56
C GLY A 440 -0.72 9.25 6.21
N ALA A 441 -1.29 8.38 5.39
CA ALA A 441 -1.63 7.02 5.78
C ALA A 441 -1.56 6.13 4.53
N GLY A 442 -2.04 4.91 4.66
CA GLY A 442 -2.10 3.97 3.56
C GLY A 442 -2.65 2.64 4.00
N THR A 443 -2.56 1.67 3.11
CA THR A 443 -2.93 0.29 3.42
C THR A 443 -1.91 -0.66 2.83
N HIS A 444 -1.76 -1.81 3.46
CA HIS A 444 -0.97 -2.92 2.96
C HIS A 444 -1.86 -4.12 2.72
N ALA A 445 -1.55 -4.89 1.67
CA ALA A 445 -2.08 -6.23 1.48
C ALA A 445 -1.23 -7.21 2.30
N VAL A 446 -1.88 -8.01 3.13
CA VAL A 446 -1.26 -9.01 4.02
C VAL A 446 -1.85 -10.37 3.73
N ALA A 447 -1.00 -11.35 3.44
CA ALA A 447 -1.45 -12.72 3.19
C ALA A 447 -1.61 -13.50 4.50
N PHE A 448 -2.69 -14.29 4.60
CA PHE A 448 -2.94 -15.24 5.68
C PHE A 448 -2.92 -16.70 5.19
N THR A 449 -2.75 -16.89 3.88
CA THR A 449 -2.51 -18.19 3.26
C THR A 449 -1.30 -18.10 2.33
N ASP A 450 -0.51 -19.17 2.24
CA ASP A 450 0.71 -19.27 1.43
C ASP A 450 0.47 -19.96 0.08
N LYS A 451 -0.79 -20.05 -0.34
CA LYS A 451 -1.17 -20.67 -1.61
C LYS A 451 -0.49 -19.94 -2.77
N PRO A 452 -0.06 -20.65 -3.83
CA PRO A 452 0.56 -20.01 -4.99
C PRO A 452 -0.29 -18.89 -5.61
N GLU A 453 -1.60 -19.08 -5.72
CA GLU A 453 -2.50 -18.04 -6.23
C GLU A 453 -2.58 -16.81 -5.32
N THR A 454 -2.50 -17.00 -3.99
CA THR A 454 -2.50 -15.91 -3.01
C THR A 454 -1.23 -15.08 -3.16
N LEU A 455 -0.07 -15.73 -3.23
CA LEU A 455 1.22 -15.07 -3.39
C LEU A 455 1.33 -14.34 -4.73
N ALA A 456 0.82 -14.92 -5.82
CA ALA A 456 0.76 -14.26 -7.12
C ALA A 456 -0.12 -13.00 -7.10
N VAL A 457 -1.28 -13.04 -6.43
CA VAL A 457 -2.13 -11.86 -6.25
C VAL A 457 -1.44 -10.82 -5.36
N LEU A 458 -0.77 -11.24 -4.29
CA LEU A 458 -0.06 -10.37 -3.37
C LEU A 458 1.09 -9.61 -4.07
N GLU A 459 1.89 -10.32 -4.86
CA GLU A 459 2.94 -9.72 -5.70
C GLU A 459 2.34 -8.73 -6.70
N TYR A 460 1.28 -9.13 -7.40
CA TYR A 460 0.64 -8.29 -8.41
C TYR A 460 0.18 -6.94 -7.84
N ILE A 461 -0.38 -6.91 -6.61
CA ILE A 461 -0.76 -5.66 -5.92
C ILE A 461 0.43 -4.70 -5.79
N GLY A 462 1.65 -5.23 -5.63
CA GLY A 462 2.86 -4.44 -5.53
C GLY A 462 3.33 -3.81 -6.84
N THR A 463 2.80 -4.21 -7.99
CA THR A 463 3.30 -3.80 -9.31
C THR A 463 2.78 -2.43 -9.77
N ALA A 464 3.54 -1.76 -10.64
CA ALA A 464 3.06 -0.57 -11.34
C ALA A 464 1.86 -0.87 -12.26
N GLU A 465 1.75 -2.10 -12.79
CA GLU A 465 0.62 -2.53 -13.61
C GLU A 465 -0.70 -2.48 -12.82
N TYR A 466 -0.73 -3.02 -11.60
CA TYR A 466 -1.88 -2.92 -10.71
C TYR A 466 -2.21 -1.46 -10.39
N ALA A 467 -1.20 -0.67 -10.01
CA ALA A 467 -1.38 0.75 -9.72
C ALA A 467 -1.97 1.52 -10.91
N ASN A 468 -1.44 1.31 -12.12
CA ASN A 468 -1.89 1.94 -13.35
C ASN A 468 -3.33 1.56 -13.69
N ALA A 469 -3.69 0.28 -13.58
CA ALA A 469 -5.05 -0.19 -13.83
C ALA A 469 -6.05 0.44 -12.85
N ARG A 470 -5.68 0.54 -11.58
CA ARG A 470 -6.51 1.17 -10.55
C ARG A 470 -6.68 2.67 -10.79
N ILE A 471 -5.61 3.39 -11.13
CA ILE A 471 -5.65 4.83 -11.48
C ILE A 471 -6.54 5.05 -12.72
N ALA A 472 -6.35 4.26 -13.78
CA ALA A 472 -7.09 4.36 -15.03
C ALA A 472 -8.60 4.05 -14.87
N SER A 473 -9.00 3.39 -13.78
CA SER A 473 -10.41 3.17 -13.47
C SER A 473 -11.17 4.46 -13.13
N ASP A 474 -10.44 5.51 -12.72
CA ASP A 474 -10.99 6.81 -12.31
C ASP A 474 -12.03 6.71 -11.18
N LYS A 475 -11.84 5.75 -10.27
CA LYS A 475 -12.75 5.45 -9.14
C LYS A 475 -12.02 5.49 -7.81
N GLY A 476 -12.73 5.92 -6.75
CA GLY A 476 -12.31 5.72 -5.37
C GLY A 476 -11.24 6.66 -4.81
N GLY A 477 -10.74 7.64 -5.58
CA GLY A 477 -9.73 8.60 -5.09
C GLY A 477 -8.41 7.94 -4.69
N PHE A 478 -7.99 6.92 -5.44
CA PHE A 478 -6.78 6.14 -5.21
C PHE A 478 -5.52 6.95 -5.46
N LEU A 479 -4.54 6.87 -4.56
CA LEU A 479 -3.17 7.30 -4.78
C LEU A 479 -2.22 6.12 -4.56
N SER A 480 -1.27 5.92 -5.47
CA SER A 480 -0.28 4.85 -5.36
C SER A 480 1.03 5.35 -4.72
N PRO A 481 1.58 4.63 -3.73
CA PRO A 481 2.94 4.88 -3.24
C PRO A 481 4.03 4.23 -4.14
N ASN A 482 3.64 3.47 -5.17
CA ASN A 482 4.55 2.91 -6.16
C ASN A 482 5.18 4.07 -6.96
N ARG A 483 6.50 4.05 -7.19
CA ARG A 483 7.24 5.15 -7.85
C ARG A 483 7.34 4.98 -9.37
N ASP A 484 6.97 3.81 -9.87
CA ASP A 484 7.08 3.44 -11.28
C ASP A 484 5.74 3.52 -12.02
N HIS A 485 4.64 3.86 -11.32
CA HIS A 485 3.34 4.07 -11.97
C HIS A 485 3.35 5.31 -12.88
N ASP A 486 2.51 5.28 -13.93
CA ASP A 486 2.36 6.38 -14.86
C ASP A 486 1.43 7.45 -14.27
N THR A 487 2.04 8.50 -13.71
CA THR A 487 1.31 9.65 -13.14
C THR A 487 0.44 10.39 -14.16
N SER A 488 0.63 10.19 -15.47
CA SER A 488 -0.23 10.80 -16.49
C SER A 488 -1.63 10.16 -16.56
N LEU A 489 -1.80 8.96 -16.00
CA LEU A 489 -3.08 8.24 -15.97
C LEU A 489 -4.11 8.86 -15.02
N TYR A 490 -3.67 9.63 -14.02
CA TYR A 490 -4.60 10.40 -13.19
C TYR A 490 -5.36 11.39 -14.08
N SER A 491 -6.68 11.23 -14.16
CA SER A 491 -7.55 12.00 -15.05
C SER A 491 -7.50 13.50 -14.73
N SER A 492 -7.38 13.85 -13.44
CA SER A 492 -7.41 15.22 -12.95
C SER A 492 -6.02 15.73 -12.55
N SER A 493 -5.76 17.02 -12.76
CA SER A 493 -4.55 17.68 -12.22
C SER A 493 -4.56 17.77 -10.69
N PHE A 494 -5.74 17.62 -10.09
CA PHE A 494 -5.92 17.58 -8.64
C PHE A 494 -5.32 16.30 -8.05
N ASP A 495 -5.69 15.12 -8.57
CA ASP A 495 -5.16 13.84 -8.09
C ASP A 495 -3.66 13.72 -8.36
N ARG A 496 -3.19 14.20 -9.51
CA ARG A 496 -1.74 14.30 -9.79
C ARG A 496 -0.98 15.11 -8.75
N ALA A 497 -1.53 16.25 -8.33
CA ALA A 497 -0.88 17.09 -7.32
C ALA A 497 -0.84 16.40 -5.94
N LEU A 498 -1.88 15.64 -5.59
CA LEU A 498 -1.91 14.87 -4.34
C LEU A 498 -0.95 13.68 -4.37
N ALA A 499 -0.85 12.98 -5.51
CA ALA A 499 0.13 11.92 -5.72
C ALA A 499 1.56 12.45 -5.58
N GLU A 500 1.85 13.62 -6.15
CA GLU A 500 3.16 14.28 -6.00
C GLU A 500 3.45 14.62 -4.53
N ILE A 501 2.46 15.14 -3.78
CA ILE A 501 2.62 15.41 -2.34
C ILE A 501 2.93 14.13 -1.57
N LEU A 502 2.22 13.03 -1.85
CA LEU A 502 2.40 11.76 -1.15
C LEU A 502 3.85 11.26 -1.24
N VAL A 503 4.50 11.40 -2.39
CA VAL A 503 5.86 10.86 -2.61
C VAL A 503 6.99 11.87 -2.36
N SER A 504 6.69 13.18 -2.29
CA SER A 504 7.70 14.24 -2.15
C SER A 504 7.68 14.98 -0.80
N ALA A 505 6.62 14.83 -0.01
CA ALA A 505 6.48 15.55 1.26
C ALA A 505 7.61 15.23 2.24
N ASN A 506 8.21 16.27 2.80
CA ASN A 506 9.22 16.16 3.85
C ASN A 506 9.17 17.41 4.76
N PRO A 507 8.93 17.29 6.07
CA PRO A 507 8.70 16.04 6.82
C PRO A 507 7.31 15.42 6.57
N PHE A 508 7.30 14.09 6.42
CA PHE A 508 6.11 13.24 6.34
C PHE A 508 6.07 12.31 7.55
N ARG A 509 4.87 12.06 8.10
CA ARG A 509 4.63 11.02 9.10
C ARG A 509 3.37 10.23 8.77
N PHE A 510 3.45 8.92 8.97
CA PHE A 510 2.29 8.03 8.85
C PHE A 510 1.43 8.14 10.11
N ASP A 511 0.13 7.93 9.95
CA ASP A 511 -0.89 7.95 11.00
C ASP A 511 -0.46 7.23 12.29
N ALA A 512 -0.53 7.94 13.42
CA ALA A 512 -0.04 7.46 14.70
C ALA A 512 -0.90 6.32 15.21
N SER A 513 -2.22 6.47 15.16
CA SER A 513 -3.14 5.43 15.64
C SER A 513 -2.98 4.12 14.85
N ASP A 514 -2.67 4.21 13.56
CA ASP A 514 -2.40 3.05 12.72
C ASP A 514 -1.02 2.40 13.01
N LEU A 515 -0.04 3.18 13.49
CA LEU A 515 1.29 2.71 13.89
C LEU A 515 1.32 2.06 15.29
N MET A 516 0.44 2.50 16.19
CA MET A 516 0.35 1.98 17.56
C MET A 516 -0.14 0.51 17.58
N PRO A 517 0.12 -0.23 18.68
CA PRO A 517 -0.48 -1.56 18.88
C PRO A 517 -2.00 -1.52 18.66
N GLY A 518 -2.56 -2.58 18.08
CA GLY A 518 -3.95 -2.60 17.63
C GLY A 518 -4.97 -2.32 18.74
N GLU A 519 -4.73 -2.80 19.95
CA GLU A 519 -5.54 -2.56 21.15
C GLU A 519 -5.46 -1.12 21.65
N VAL A 520 -4.38 -0.40 21.32
CA VAL A 520 -4.21 1.01 21.66
C VAL A 520 -4.78 1.89 20.56
N GLY A 521 -4.16 1.89 19.38
CA GLY A 521 -4.45 2.85 18.33
C GLY A 521 -5.81 2.64 17.70
N ALA A 522 -6.05 1.44 17.15
CA ALA A 522 -7.34 1.02 16.61
C ALA A 522 -8.35 0.53 17.67
N GLY A 523 -8.01 0.65 18.95
CA GLY A 523 -8.81 0.18 20.08
C GLY A 523 -9.17 1.32 21.01
N GLU A 524 -8.42 1.46 22.09
CA GLU A 524 -8.75 2.37 23.18
C GLU A 524 -8.67 3.85 22.78
N PHE A 525 -7.75 4.24 21.90
CA PHE A 525 -7.65 5.61 21.39
C PHE A 525 -8.96 6.00 20.65
N TRP A 526 -9.47 5.15 19.77
CA TRP A 526 -10.74 5.38 19.08
C TRP A 526 -11.92 5.42 20.05
N ARG A 527 -12.02 4.43 20.95
CA ARG A 527 -13.14 4.30 21.89
C ARG A 527 -13.17 5.44 22.90
N SER A 528 -12.07 5.69 23.59
CA SER A 528 -11.95 6.71 24.62
C SER A 528 -11.94 8.12 24.02
N GLY A 529 -11.39 8.29 22.82
CA GLY A 529 -11.52 9.51 22.03
C GLY A 529 -12.97 9.83 21.70
N THR A 530 -13.77 8.82 21.35
CA THR A 530 -15.23 8.99 21.14
C THR A 530 -15.95 9.40 22.43
N ASP A 531 -15.56 8.82 23.58
CA ASP A 531 -16.08 9.23 24.89
C ASP A 531 -15.72 10.69 25.21
N TYR A 532 -14.52 11.14 24.86
CA TYR A 532 -14.14 12.55 24.97
C TYR A 532 -14.97 13.44 24.05
N VAL A 533 -15.12 13.07 22.78
CA VAL A 533 -15.91 13.84 21.80
C VAL A 533 -17.37 13.99 22.24
N SER A 534 -17.99 12.91 22.72
CA SER A 534 -19.36 12.92 23.24
C SER A 534 -19.54 13.69 24.57
N GLY A 535 -18.44 14.02 25.26
CA GLY A 535 -18.46 14.70 26.55
C GLY A 535 -18.66 13.78 27.75
N SER A 536 -18.52 12.47 27.54
CA SER A 536 -18.54 11.46 28.60
C SER A 536 -17.23 11.43 29.40
N LYS A 537 -16.13 11.92 28.82
CA LYS A 537 -14.81 12.03 29.46
C LYS A 537 -14.17 13.40 29.25
N THR A 538 -13.24 13.74 30.15
CA THR A 538 -12.27 14.82 29.97
C THR A 538 -11.10 14.38 29.08
N ALA A 539 -10.29 15.33 28.60
CA ALA A 539 -9.09 15.01 27.81
C ALA A 539 -8.09 14.16 28.61
N GLN A 540 -7.96 14.41 29.92
CA GLN A 540 -7.08 13.62 30.79
C GLN A 540 -7.58 12.19 30.96
N GLU A 541 -8.88 11.98 31.26
CA GLU A 541 -9.45 10.63 31.38
C GLU A 541 -9.35 9.85 30.07
N PHE A 542 -9.52 10.54 28.93
CA PHE A 542 -9.28 9.94 27.63
C PHE A 542 -7.84 9.43 27.46
N ALA A 543 -6.86 10.29 27.78
CA ALA A 543 -5.46 9.96 27.61
C ALA A 543 -4.99 8.89 28.62
N ASP A 544 -5.48 8.94 29.86
CA ASP A 544 -5.18 7.94 30.90
C ASP A 544 -5.70 6.55 30.50
N ASP A 545 -6.95 6.46 30.04
CA ASP A 545 -7.52 5.18 29.59
C ASP A 545 -6.73 4.60 28.41
N THR A 546 -6.26 5.46 27.49
CA THR A 546 -5.48 5.03 26.32
C THR A 546 -4.06 4.58 26.70
N GLU A 547 -3.43 5.25 27.66
CA GLU A 547 -2.14 4.81 28.24
C GLU A 547 -2.27 3.45 28.94
N ASP A 548 -3.36 3.24 29.69
CA ASP A 548 -3.61 1.97 30.39
C ASP A 548 -3.79 0.78 29.43
N ALA A 549 -4.08 1.02 28.15
CA ALA A 549 -4.16 -0.01 27.12
C ALA A 549 -2.80 -0.42 26.54
N TRP A 550 -1.72 0.31 26.84
CA TRP A 550 -0.41 0.01 26.27
C TRP A 550 0.17 -1.31 26.80
N PRO A 551 0.69 -2.20 25.93
CA PRO A 551 1.30 -3.46 26.36
C PRO A 551 2.51 -3.23 27.30
N SER A 552 2.56 -4.01 28.38
CA SER A 552 3.58 -3.91 29.45
C SER A 552 4.89 -4.61 29.18
#